data_AF-A0A9E1NYL4-F1
#
_entry.id   AF-A0A9E1NYL4-F1
#
_cell.length_a   1.000
_cell.length_b   1.000
_cell.length_c   1.000
_cell.angle_alpha   90.00
_cell.angle_beta   90.00
_cell.angle_gamma   90.00
#
_symmetry.space_group_name_H-M   'P 1'
#
loop_
_entity.id
_entity.type
_entity.pdbx_description
1 polymer ?
#
loop_
_entity_poly.entity_id
_entity_poly.type
_entity_poly.pdbx_seq_one_letter_code
_entity_poly.pdbx_strand_id
1 'polypeptide(L)'
;MQEILSYRLSDLLLFSEQSYLRQFELYNNWLSSTQWLVYLYGILFLFSLLSPERYFTRVLFLASSAFWLICSYGFLWQFYASINWMAEYFIVLFIIQSMVILWAGLMRYPSTKLKPRSNFFKLGLLLWVATLLVQPVTEFLTGRTWSQLSIFALTPDSLSFMAVAFMLILRLPVMLFLPAGLWLLFSSLTYLAMDSITAFFPAFALVIYLVSIFLQPSSLKKVSGRK
;
A
#
# COMPACT_ATOMS: atom_id res chain seq x y z
N MET A 1 -36.42 3.33 -14.85
CA MET A 1 -35.02 3.72 -14.56
C MET A 1 -34.71 3.55 -13.06
N GLN A 2 -34.73 2.30 -12.57
CA GLN A 2 -34.30 1.95 -11.20
C GLN A 2 -33.30 0.78 -11.19
N GLU A 3 -32.94 0.24 -12.36
CA GLU A 3 -32.19 -1.02 -12.44
C GLU A 3 -30.74 -0.91 -11.92
N ILE A 4 -30.09 0.26 -12.02
CA ILE A 4 -28.71 0.42 -11.53
C ILE A 4 -28.65 0.54 -10.00
N LEU A 5 -29.70 1.08 -9.37
CA LEU A 5 -29.75 1.28 -7.91
C LEU A 5 -30.21 0.02 -7.15
N SER A 6 -30.73 -1.00 -7.85
CA SER A 6 -31.10 -2.28 -7.24
C SER A 6 -29.91 -3.23 -7.04
N TYR A 7 -28.77 -2.99 -7.70
CA TYR A 7 -27.58 -3.83 -7.55
C TYR A 7 -26.90 -3.58 -6.20
N ARG A 8 -26.54 -4.67 -5.54
CA ARG A 8 -25.67 -4.65 -4.36
C ARG A 8 -24.22 -4.70 -4.81
N LEU A 9 -23.31 -4.22 -3.96
CA LEU A 9 -21.87 -4.25 -4.24
C LEU A 9 -21.36 -5.70 -4.44
N SER A 10 -21.98 -6.67 -3.75
CA SER A 10 -21.74 -8.10 -3.92
C SER A 10 -22.04 -8.61 -5.33
N ASP A 11 -23.01 -8.01 -6.04
CA ASP A 11 -23.45 -8.46 -7.37
C ASP A 11 -22.44 -8.10 -8.46
N LEU A 12 -21.53 -7.15 -8.17
CA LEU A 12 -20.45 -6.73 -9.07
C LEU A 12 -19.19 -7.60 -8.92
N LEU A 13 -19.15 -8.46 -7.90
CA LEU A 13 -18.01 -9.31 -7.59
C LEU A 13 -18.17 -10.68 -8.26
N LEU A 14 -17.30 -10.94 -9.23
CA LEU A 14 -17.33 -12.17 -10.03
C LEU A 14 -16.69 -13.39 -9.33
N PHE A 15 -16.31 -13.25 -8.06
CA PHE A 15 -15.61 -14.29 -7.30
C PHE A 15 -15.99 -14.26 -5.81
N SER A 16 -15.83 -15.42 -5.16
CA SER A 16 -16.08 -15.57 -3.72
C SER A 16 -14.87 -15.17 -2.87
N GLU A 17 -15.09 -14.91 -1.58
CA GLU A 17 -14.00 -14.69 -0.61
C GLU A 17 -13.01 -15.87 -0.58
N GLN A 18 -13.49 -17.11 -0.67
CA GLN A 18 -12.62 -18.29 -0.70
C GLN A 18 -11.69 -18.29 -1.92
N SER A 19 -12.22 -17.97 -3.10
CA SER A 19 -11.44 -17.85 -4.34
C SER A 19 -10.40 -16.73 -4.24
N TYR A 20 -10.73 -15.64 -3.55
CA TYR A 20 -9.83 -14.52 -3.30
C TYR A 20 -8.69 -14.89 -2.34
N LEU A 21 -9.01 -15.46 -1.17
CA LEU A 21 -8.02 -15.89 -0.17
C LEU A 21 -7.10 -16.98 -0.72
N ARG A 22 -7.60 -17.83 -1.62
CA ARG A 22 -6.77 -18.79 -2.34
C ARG A 22 -5.65 -18.13 -3.15
N GLN A 23 -5.86 -16.93 -3.70
CA GLN A 23 -4.80 -16.21 -4.41
C GLN A 23 -3.69 -15.73 -3.47
N PHE A 24 -4.04 -15.31 -2.25
CA PHE A 24 -3.03 -14.99 -1.22
C PHE A 24 -2.20 -16.21 -0.88
N GLU A 25 -2.83 -17.37 -0.69
CA GLU A 25 -2.13 -18.61 -0.41
C GLU A 25 -1.15 -19.00 -1.51
N LEU A 26 -1.60 -18.97 -2.79
CA LEU A 26 -0.73 -19.29 -3.93
C LEU A 26 0.42 -18.29 -4.04
N TYR A 27 0.15 -17.00 -3.87
CA TYR A 27 1.16 -15.96 -3.93
C TYR A 27 2.19 -16.05 -2.79
N ASN A 28 1.74 -16.29 -1.56
CA ASN A 28 2.61 -16.45 -0.41
C ASN A 28 3.48 -17.71 -0.54
N ASN A 29 2.92 -18.81 -1.04
CA ASN A 29 3.68 -20.02 -1.34
C ASN A 29 4.75 -19.78 -2.41
N TRP A 30 4.44 -19.01 -3.45
CA TRP A 30 5.39 -18.60 -4.49
C TRP A 30 6.55 -17.76 -3.91
N LEU A 31 6.28 -16.92 -2.90
CA LEU A 31 7.28 -16.11 -2.20
C LEU A 31 7.96 -16.79 -1.02
N SER A 32 7.60 -18.04 -0.68
CA SER A 32 8.01 -18.71 0.57
C SER A 32 9.48 -18.49 0.97
N SER A 33 10.42 -18.65 0.03
CA SER A 33 11.86 -18.48 0.27
C SER A 33 12.34 -17.04 0.43
N THR A 34 11.57 -16.04 -0.01
CA THR A 34 11.98 -14.62 -0.05
C THR A 34 11.22 -13.73 0.93
N GLN A 35 10.21 -14.26 1.63
CA GLN A 35 9.40 -13.50 2.60
C GLN A 35 10.25 -12.83 3.70
N TRP A 36 11.37 -13.43 4.12
CA TRP A 36 12.22 -12.85 5.17
C TRP A 36 12.83 -11.49 4.80
N LEU A 37 12.95 -11.19 3.50
CA LEU A 37 13.49 -9.91 3.01
C LEU A 37 12.64 -8.71 3.45
N VAL A 38 11.34 -8.90 3.70
CA VAL A 38 10.47 -7.79 4.13
C VAL A 38 10.74 -7.34 5.56
N TYR A 39 11.15 -8.26 6.42
CA TYR A 39 11.53 -7.93 7.80
C TYR A 39 12.86 -7.18 7.83
N LEU A 40 13.82 -7.58 6.98
CA LEU A 40 15.05 -6.81 6.78
C LEU A 40 14.75 -5.41 6.26
N TYR A 41 13.85 -5.30 5.29
CA TYR A 41 13.40 -4.01 4.81
C TYR A 41 12.75 -3.17 5.92
N GLY A 42 11.97 -3.77 6.81
CA GLY A 42 11.41 -3.04 7.96
C GLY A 42 12.45 -2.58 8.97
N ILE A 43 13.51 -3.38 9.18
CA ILE A 43 14.66 -2.96 9.98
C ILE A 43 15.41 -1.80 9.32
N LEU A 44 15.66 -1.88 8.00
CA LEU A 44 16.27 -0.79 7.22
C LEU A 44 15.43 0.48 7.28
N PHE A 45 14.10 0.35 7.30
CA PHE A 45 13.20 1.46 7.51
C PHE A 45 13.46 2.16 8.84
N LEU A 46 13.47 1.42 9.95
CA LEU A 46 13.75 1.98 11.28
C LEU A 46 15.15 2.63 11.35
N PHE A 47 16.18 2.00 10.77
CA PHE A 47 17.52 2.58 10.71
C PHE A 47 17.54 3.91 9.97
N SER A 48 16.82 4.04 8.86
CA SER A 48 16.73 5.31 8.13
C SER A 48 16.07 6.44 8.95
N LEU A 49 15.22 6.09 9.91
CA LEU A 49 14.59 7.07 10.80
C LEU A 49 15.55 7.58 11.88
N LEU A 50 16.44 6.70 12.36
CA LEU A 50 17.44 7.03 13.38
C LEU A 50 18.64 7.78 12.80
N SER A 51 19.09 7.33 11.62
CA SER A 51 20.21 7.89 10.89
C SER A 51 19.74 8.18 9.46
N PRO A 52 19.20 9.38 9.19
CA PRO A 52 18.69 9.76 7.86
C PRO A 52 19.84 10.05 6.89
N GLU A 53 20.77 9.11 6.78
CA GLU A 53 21.79 9.16 5.76
C GLU A 53 21.16 8.94 4.40
N ARG A 54 21.77 9.61 3.41
CA ARG A 54 21.31 9.59 2.03
C ARG A 54 21.27 8.17 1.45
N TYR A 55 22.16 7.29 1.92
CA TYR A 55 22.26 5.90 1.46
C TYR A 55 21.06 5.05 1.89
N PHE A 56 20.78 4.95 3.19
CA PHE A 56 19.65 4.15 3.71
C PHE A 56 18.31 4.61 3.14
N THR A 57 18.11 5.92 3.02
CA THR A 57 16.91 6.49 2.41
C THR A 57 16.77 6.04 0.95
N ARG A 58 17.84 6.07 0.15
CA ARG A 58 17.82 5.59 -1.24
C ARG A 58 17.50 4.10 -1.34
N VAL A 59 18.12 3.29 -0.49
CA VAL A 59 17.87 1.84 -0.44
C VAL A 59 16.39 1.57 -0.13
N LEU A 60 15.77 2.33 0.77
CA LEU A 60 14.33 2.21 1.06
C LEU A 60 13.43 2.51 -0.13
N PHE A 61 13.69 3.61 -0.84
CA PHE A 61 12.90 3.94 -2.03
C PHE A 61 13.09 2.90 -3.14
N LEU A 62 14.32 2.41 -3.34
CA LEU A 62 14.62 1.34 -4.29
C LEU A 62 13.90 0.04 -3.93
N ALA A 63 13.98 -0.41 -2.68
CA ALA A 63 13.30 -1.60 -2.21
C ALA A 63 11.77 -1.45 -2.28
N SER A 64 11.23 -0.29 -1.90
CA SER A 64 9.80 0.02 -2.07
C SER A 64 9.38 -0.14 -3.53
N SER A 65 10.10 0.49 -4.46
CA SER A 65 9.83 0.40 -5.89
C SER A 65 9.88 -1.05 -6.38
N ALA A 66 10.85 -1.85 -5.93
CA ALA A 66 10.94 -3.26 -6.27
C ALA A 66 9.71 -4.04 -5.76
N PHE A 67 9.27 -3.81 -4.53
CA PHE A 67 8.08 -4.48 -4.00
C PHE A 67 6.80 -4.14 -4.75
N TRP A 68 6.62 -2.88 -5.17
CA TRP A 68 5.50 -2.50 -6.04
C TRP A 68 5.53 -3.28 -7.37
N LEU A 69 6.71 -3.50 -7.98
CA LEU A 69 6.84 -4.32 -9.19
C LEU A 69 6.61 -5.81 -8.93
N ILE A 70 7.14 -6.35 -7.83
CA ILE A 70 6.94 -7.75 -7.44
C ILE A 70 5.46 -8.02 -7.18
N CYS A 71 4.75 -7.11 -6.52
CA CYS A 71 3.33 -7.23 -6.28
C CYS A 71 2.51 -7.09 -7.58
N SER A 72 2.92 -6.17 -8.46
CA SER A 72 2.29 -6.00 -9.77
C SER A 72 2.43 -7.24 -10.66
N TYR A 73 3.63 -7.80 -10.73
CA TYR A 73 3.90 -8.98 -11.53
C TYR A 73 3.34 -10.24 -10.87
N GLY A 74 3.67 -10.47 -9.60
CA GLY A 74 3.27 -11.67 -8.87
C GLY A 74 1.77 -11.68 -8.57
N PHE A 75 1.34 -10.91 -7.57
CA PHE A 75 -0.05 -10.98 -7.13
C PHE A 75 -1.04 -10.53 -8.20
N LEU A 76 -0.86 -9.33 -8.78
CA LEU A 76 -1.86 -8.78 -9.70
C LEU A 76 -1.92 -9.54 -11.02
N TRP A 77 -0.78 -9.76 -11.69
CA TRP A 77 -0.78 -10.44 -12.99
C TRP A 77 -0.91 -11.97 -12.85
N GLN A 78 -0.02 -12.65 -12.12
CA GLN A 78 -0.02 -14.12 -12.13
C GLN A 78 -1.22 -14.74 -11.41
N PHE A 79 -1.69 -14.14 -10.32
CA PHE A 79 -2.70 -14.76 -9.45
C PHE A 79 -4.07 -14.09 -9.53
N TYR A 80 -4.13 -12.76 -9.64
CA TYR A 80 -5.40 -12.03 -9.50
C TYR A 80 -6.12 -11.72 -10.83
N ALA A 81 -5.40 -11.46 -11.91
CA ALA A 81 -5.98 -11.07 -13.20
C ALA A 81 -6.90 -12.13 -13.83
N SER A 82 -6.68 -13.41 -13.51
CA SER A 82 -7.53 -14.51 -14.02
C SER A 82 -8.95 -14.50 -13.42
N ILE A 83 -9.13 -13.97 -12.21
CA ILE A 83 -10.42 -13.93 -11.51
C ILE A 83 -11.02 -12.53 -11.45
N ASN A 84 -10.22 -11.49 -11.70
CA ASN A 84 -10.65 -10.12 -11.64
C ASN A 84 -10.04 -9.29 -12.78
N TRP A 85 -10.86 -8.97 -13.78
CA TRP A 85 -10.50 -8.13 -14.92
C TRP A 85 -9.99 -6.74 -14.50
N MET A 86 -10.42 -6.20 -13.35
CA MET A 86 -9.92 -4.90 -12.85
C MET A 86 -8.42 -4.94 -12.49
N ALA A 87 -7.87 -6.14 -12.22
CA ALA A 87 -6.46 -6.29 -11.89
C ALA A 87 -5.56 -5.76 -13.02
N GLU A 88 -5.96 -5.86 -14.29
CA GLU A 88 -5.18 -5.39 -15.43
C GLU A 88 -4.89 -3.89 -15.35
N TYR A 89 -5.86 -3.08 -14.93
CA TYR A 89 -5.66 -1.65 -14.71
C TYR A 89 -4.74 -1.40 -13.52
N PHE A 90 -4.88 -2.19 -12.45
CA PHE A 90 -4.03 -2.05 -11.27
C PHE A 90 -2.58 -2.47 -11.51
N ILE A 91 -2.30 -3.39 -12.44
CA ILE A 91 -0.92 -3.70 -12.88
C ILE A 91 -0.24 -2.42 -13.35
N VAL A 92 -0.90 -1.67 -14.25
CA VAL A 92 -0.36 -0.41 -14.78
C VAL A 92 -0.17 0.63 -13.66
N LEU A 93 -1.17 0.78 -12.78
CA LEU A 93 -1.10 1.72 -11.66
C LEU A 93 0.04 1.39 -10.69
N PHE A 94 0.28 0.11 -10.40
CA PHE A 94 1.37 -0.32 -9.51
C PHE A 94 2.74 -0.09 -10.14
N ILE A 95 2.87 -0.31 -11.46
CA ILE A 95 4.08 0.04 -12.20
C ILE A 95 4.33 1.56 -12.13
N ILE A 96 3.31 2.38 -12.37
CA ILE A 96 3.42 3.84 -12.26
C ILE A 96 3.83 4.24 -10.84
N GLN A 97 3.20 3.68 -9.80
CA GLN A 97 3.57 3.96 -8.41
C GLN A 97 5.01 3.60 -8.11
N SER A 98 5.48 2.46 -8.62
CA SER A 98 6.88 2.04 -8.51
C SER A 98 7.83 3.08 -9.11
N MET A 99 7.54 3.54 -10.34
CA MET A 99 8.37 4.55 -11.02
C MET A 99 8.37 5.89 -10.27
N VAL A 100 7.23 6.31 -9.74
CA VAL A 100 7.10 7.54 -8.95
C VAL A 100 7.94 7.47 -7.68
N ILE A 101 7.89 6.35 -6.95
CA ILE A 101 8.69 6.10 -5.74
C ILE A 101 10.19 6.07 -6.08
N LEU A 102 10.56 5.38 -7.16
CA LEU A 102 11.94 5.30 -7.63
C LEU A 102 12.49 6.70 -7.96
N TRP A 103 11.72 7.47 -8.73
CA TRP A 103 12.07 8.83 -9.10
C TRP A 103 12.19 9.75 -7.87
N ALA A 104 11.26 9.63 -6.92
CA ALA A 104 11.29 10.34 -5.64
C ALA A 104 12.59 10.06 -4.85
N GLY A 105 13.01 8.80 -4.80
CA GLY A 105 14.23 8.35 -4.11
C GLY A 105 15.52 8.73 -4.81
N LEU A 106 15.55 8.80 -6.14
CA LEU A 106 16.75 9.16 -6.90
C LEU A 106 16.99 10.68 -6.95
N MET A 107 15.94 11.45 -7.21
CA MET A 107 16.06 12.85 -7.64
C MET A 107 15.75 13.88 -6.55
N ARG A 108 14.78 13.61 -5.65
CA ARG A 108 14.06 14.70 -4.98
C ARG A 108 14.07 14.66 -3.46
N TYR A 109 13.97 13.49 -2.85
CA TYR A 109 13.78 13.35 -1.40
C TYR A 109 14.85 12.60 -0.58
N PRO A 110 16.07 12.24 -1.09
CA PRO A 110 17.12 11.67 -0.25
C PRO A 110 17.53 12.52 0.97
N SER A 111 17.14 13.80 1.01
CA SER A 111 17.50 14.77 2.05
C SER A 111 16.28 15.36 2.78
N THR A 112 15.12 14.69 2.71
CA THR A 112 13.93 15.16 3.45
C THR A 112 14.19 15.08 4.95
N LYS A 113 14.23 16.24 5.62
CA LYS A 113 14.42 16.30 7.07
C LYS A 113 13.19 15.72 7.75
N LEU A 114 13.34 14.55 8.36
CA LEU A 114 12.35 13.96 9.23
C LEU A 114 11.98 14.95 10.35
N LYS A 115 10.69 15.00 10.69
CA LYS A 115 10.18 15.79 11.82
C LYS A 115 9.60 14.84 12.86
N PRO A 116 10.43 14.13 13.64
CA PRO A 116 9.99 13.03 14.50
C PRO A 116 8.97 13.44 15.58
N ARG A 117 8.90 14.73 15.94
CA ARG A 117 7.91 15.26 16.90
C ARG A 117 6.55 15.64 16.28
N SER A 118 6.41 15.58 14.96
CA SER A 118 5.16 15.93 14.27
C SER A 118 4.08 14.87 14.49
N ASN A 119 2.82 15.29 14.68
CA ASN A 119 1.67 14.35 14.75
C ASN A 119 1.58 13.45 13.52
N PHE A 120 1.86 13.98 12.32
CA PHE A 120 1.95 13.19 11.08
C PHE A 120 3.01 12.08 11.14
N PHE A 121 4.16 12.32 11.78
CA PHE A 121 5.20 11.31 11.92
C PHE A 121 4.73 10.18 12.84
N LYS A 122 4.15 10.54 13.99
CA LYS A 122 3.58 9.57 14.94
C LYS A 122 2.47 8.73 14.31
N LEU A 123 1.54 9.38 13.59
CA LEU A 123 0.47 8.70 12.88
C LEU A 123 1.02 7.78 11.79
N GLY A 124 1.95 8.26 10.97
CA GLY A 124 2.57 7.43 9.94
C GLY A 124 3.34 6.25 10.53
N LEU A 125 4.06 6.43 11.65
CA LEU A 125 4.74 5.33 12.34
C LEU A 125 3.73 4.32 12.90
N LEU A 126 2.63 4.80 13.48
CA LEU A 126 1.53 3.94 13.94
C LEU A 126 0.96 3.11 12.79
N LEU A 127 0.69 3.73 11.63
CA LEU A 127 0.22 3.02 10.44
C LEU A 127 1.24 1.99 9.95
N TRP A 128 2.51 2.35 9.93
CA TRP A 128 3.58 1.43 9.51
C TRP A 128 3.70 0.22 10.44
N VAL A 129 3.59 0.41 11.76
CA VAL A 129 3.55 -0.70 12.71
C VAL A 129 2.26 -1.51 12.56
N ALA A 130 1.13 -0.85 12.29
CA ALA A 130 -0.14 -1.51 12.08
C ALA A 130 -0.13 -2.43 10.84
N THR A 131 0.52 -2.03 9.74
CA THR A 131 0.67 -2.90 8.57
C THR A 131 1.60 -4.08 8.82
N LEU A 132 2.64 -3.90 9.64
CA LEU A 132 3.60 -4.96 9.93
C LEU A 132 3.04 -6.01 10.90
N LEU A 133 2.29 -5.59 11.92
CA LEU A 133 1.84 -6.47 13.00
C LEU A 133 0.32 -6.61 13.08
N VAL A 134 -0.40 -5.48 13.13
CA VAL A 134 -1.83 -5.50 13.46
C VAL A 134 -2.64 -6.18 12.34
N GLN A 135 -2.39 -5.84 11.09
CA GLN A 135 -3.07 -6.43 9.95
C GLN A 135 -2.94 -7.97 9.90
N PRO A 136 -1.74 -8.58 9.82
CA PRO A 136 -1.62 -10.04 9.76
C PRO A 136 -2.15 -10.74 11.01
N VAL A 137 -1.98 -10.15 12.21
CA VAL A 137 -2.53 -10.73 13.45
C VAL A 137 -4.05 -10.73 13.43
N THR A 138 -4.68 -9.64 13.00
CA THR A 138 -6.14 -9.56 12.94
C THR A 138 -6.73 -10.51 11.91
N GLU A 139 -6.09 -10.63 10.74
CA GLU A 139 -6.47 -11.59 9.71
C GLU A 139 -6.41 -13.04 10.22
N PHE A 140 -5.36 -13.39 10.97
CA PHE A 140 -5.26 -14.69 11.62
C PHE A 140 -6.37 -14.91 12.66
N LEU A 141 -6.65 -13.92 13.51
CA LEU A 141 -7.72 -13.99 14.52
C LEU A 141 -9.12 -14.08 13.89
N THR A 142 -9.31 -13.57 12.67
CA THR A 142 -10.56 -13.72 11.91
C THR A 142 -10.70 -15.07 11.21
N GLY A 143 -9.77 -16.00 11.42
CA GLY A 143 -9.84 -17.38 10.94
C GLY A 143 -9.06 -17.65 9.65
N ARG A 144 -8.29 -16.70 9.12
CA ARG A 144 -7.39 -16.96 7.99
C ARG A 144 -6.23 -17.86 8.42
N THR A 145 -5.82 -18.76 7.53
CA THR A 145 -4.62 -19.57 7.76
C THR A 145 -3.36 -18.73 7.59
N TRP A 146 -2.22 -19.19 8.14
CA TRP A 146 -0.93 -18.53 7.99
C TRP A 146 -0.53 -18.25 6.54
N SER A 147 -0.93 -19.14 5.62
CA SER A 147 -0.64 -18.97 4.19
C SER A 147 -1.50 -17.90 3.52
N GLN A 148 -2.62 -17.50 4.12
CA GLN A 148 -3.57 -16.52 3.57
C GLN A 148 -3.38 -15.10 4.13
N LEU A 149 -2.37 -14.88 4.96
CA LEU A 149 -2.14 -13.59 5.59
C LEU A 149 -1.55 -12.56 4.61
N SER A 150 -1.93 -11.31 4.82
CA SER A 150 -1.38 -10.14 4.15
C SER A 150 0.03 -9.87 4.65
N ILE A 151 1.02 -10.43 3.95
CA ILE A 151 2.43 -10.24 4.31
C ILE A 151 2.83 -8.78 4.05
N PHE A 152 3.47 -8.18 5.05
CA PHE A 152 3.97 -6.81 5.02
C PHE A 152 4.83 -6.53 3.77
N ALA A 153 4.52 -5.44 3.08
CA ALA A 153 5.23 -4.96 1.90
C ALA A 153 5.27 -5.92 0.69
N LEU A 154 4.53 -7.04 0.71
CA LEU A 154 4.44 -7.95 -0.43
C LEU A 154 3.02 -8.04 -1.00
N THR A 155 2.02 -7.84 -0.16
CA THR A 155 0.62 -7.85 -0.60
C THR A 155 0.15 -6.46 -1.01
N PRO A 156 -0.78 -6.35 -1.98
CA PRO A 156 -1.24 -5.06 -2.48
C PRO A 156 -1.78 -4.12 -1.40
N ASP A 157 -2.53 -4.69 -0.44
CA ASP A 157 -3.15 -3.96 0.67
C ASP A 157 -2.09 -3.39 1.61
N SER A 158 -1.18 -4.25 2.07
CA SER A 158 -0.11 -3.84 2.99
C SER A 158 0.87 -2.85 2.35
N LEU A 159 1.15 -2.98 1.03
CA LEU A 159 1.97 -2.05 0.27
C LEU A 159 1.33 -0.67 0.16
N SER A 160 0.03 -0.62 -0.16
CA SER A 160 -0.69 0.64 -0.29
C SER A 160 -0.81 1.34 1.05
N PHE A 161 -1.05 0.58 2.13
CA PHE A 161 -1.11 1.09 3.49
C PHE A 161 0.28 1.59 3.96
N MET A 162 1.35 0.84 3.69
CA MET A 162 2.73 1.28 3.92
C MET A 162 3.06 2.56 3.15
N ALA A 163 2.57 2.69 1.92
CA ALA A 163 2.81 3.88 1.11
C ALA A 163 2.16 5.14 1.72
N VAL A 164 0.95 5.02 2.28
CA VAL A 164 0.32 6.10 3.07
C VAL A 164 1.14 6.41 4.32
N ALA A 165 1.64 5.40 5.03
CA ALA A 165 2.52 5.60 6.18
C ALA A 165 3.80 6.40 5.79
N PHE A 166 4.45 6.00 4.68
CA PHE A 166 5.63 6.67 4.14
C PHE A 166 5.36 8.11 3.74
N MET A 167 4.23 8.35 3.08
CA MET A 167 3.77 9.69 2.73
C MET A 167 3.69 10.61 3.95
N LEU A 168 3.15 10.12 5.07
CA LEU A 168 3.00 10.90 6.30
C LEU A 168 4.35 11.15 7.00
N ILE A 169 5.18 10.11 7.12
CA ILE A 169 6.48 10.15 7.81
C ILE A 169 7.44 11.09 7.08
N LEU A 170 7.54 10.93 5.76
CA LEU A 170 8.47 11.68 4.90
C LEU A 170 7.87 13.01 4.40
N ARG A 171 6.60 13.29 4.73
CA ARG A 171 5.86 14.49 4.29
C ARG A 171 5.87 14.65 2.77
N LEU A 172 5.71 13.55 2.06
CA LEU A 172 5.67 13.54 0.61
C LEU A 172 4.29 13.99 0.10
N PRO A 173 4.20 14.66 -1.07
CA PRO A 173 2.94 15.11 -1.63
C PRO A 173 1.97 13.95 -1.86
N VAL A 174 0.73 14.11 -1.38
CA VAL A 174 -0.32 13.08 -1.46
C VAL A 174 -0.58 12.56 -2.88
N MET A 175 -0.46 13.45 -3.88
CA MET A 175 -0.67 13.11 -5.28
C MET A 175 0.33 12.08 -5.83
N LEU A 176 1.52 11.93 -5.21
CA LEU A 176 2.48 10.89 -5.59
C LEU A 176 2.01 9.48 -5.21
N PHE A 177 0.99 9.35 -4.37
CA PHE A 177 0.45 8.09 -3.86
C PHE A 177 -0.98 7.84 -4.31
N LEU A 178 -1.43 8.51 -5.38
CA LEU A 178 -2.76 8.32 -5.96
C LEU A 178 -3.04 6.87 -6.36
N PRO A 179 -2.13 6.14 -7.04
CA PRO A 179 -2.31 4.70 -7.28
C PRO A 179 -2.57 3.88 -6.00
N ALA A 180 -1.83 4.14 -4.92
CA ALA A 180 -2.06 3.49 -3.64
C ALA A 180 -3.44 3.83 -3.05
N GLY A 181 -3.86 5.09 -3.13
CA GLY A 181 -5.19 5.52 -2.71
C GLY A 181 -6.32 4.85 -3.50
N LEU A 182 -6.15 4.70 -4.83
CA LEU A 182 -7.11 3.98 -5.69
C LEU A 182 -7.19 2.49 -5.33
N TRP A 183 -6.05 1.85 -5.05
CA TRP A 183 -6.05 0.48 -4.57
C TRP A 183 -6.77 0.34 -3.23
N LEU A 184 -6.51 1.22 -2.26
CA LEU A 184 -7.18 1.19 -0.96
C LEU A 184 -8.70 1.35 -1.09
N LEU A 185 -9.17 2.21 -2.00
CA LEU A 185 -10.59 2.32 -2.33
C LEU A 185 -11.14 1.01 -2.89
N PHE A 186 -10.47 0.46 -3.90
CA PHE A 186 -10.89 -0.78 -4.55
C PHE A 186 -10.90 -1.97 -3.57
N SER A 187 -9.86 -2.11 -2.75
CA SER A 187 -9.74 -3.14 -1.71
C SER A 187 -10.82 -3.00 -0.65
N SER A 188 -11.10 -1.77 -0.18
CA SER A 188 -12.20 -1.52 0.78
C SER A 188 -13.55 -1.96 0.21
N LEU A 189 -13.84 -1.60 -1.04
CA LEU A 189 -15.09 -2.00 -1.71
C LEU A 189 -15.15 -3.53 -1.89
N THR A 190 -14.03 -4.16 -2.23
CA THR A 190 -13.94 -5.61 -2.40
C THR A 190 -14.26 -6.34 -1.10
N TYR A 191 -13.64 -5.94 0.02
CA TYR A 191 -13.91 -6.57 1.32
C TYR A 191 -15.30 -6.27 1.87
N LEU A 192 -15.84 -5.07 1.65
CA LEU A 192 -17.22 -4.74 2.04
C LEU A 192 -18.23 -5.60 1.27
N ALA A 193 -17.99 -5.86 -0.01
CA ALA A 193 -18.85 -6.71 -0.81
C ALA A 193 -18.76 -8.19 -0.43
N MET A 194 -17.66 -8.62 0.19
CA MET A 194 -17.50 -9.94 0.80
C MET A 194 -18.08 -10.02 2.22
N ASP A 195 -18.62 -8.93 2.76
CA ASP A 195 -19.06 -8.82 4.16
C ASP A 195 -17.96 -9.16 5.19
N SER A 196 -16.71 -8.85 4.84
CA SER A 196 -15.54 -9.20 5.63
C SER A 196 -15.13 -8.07 6.57
N ILE A 197 -14.99 -8.36 7.88
CA ILE A 197 -14.59 -7.37 8.89
C ILE A 197 -13.20 -6.78 8.61
N THR A 198 -12.36 -7.48 7.83
CA THR A 198 -11.04 -7.00 7.42
C THR A 198 -11.11 -5.79 6.48
N ALA A 199 -12.29 -5.44 5.95
CA ALA A 199 -12.53 -4.19 5.21
C ALA A 199 -12.10 -2.94 5.99
N PHE A 200 -12.12 -3.00 7.32
CA PHE A 200 -11.72 -1.90 8.18
C PHE A 200 -10.30 -1.39 7.89
N PHE A 201 -9.35 -2.27 7.59
CA PHE A 201 -7.95 -1.88 7.38
C PHE A 201 -7.73 -1.01 6.15
N PRO A 202 -8.08 -1.45 4.92
CA PRO A 202 -7.92 -0.61 3.75
C PRO A 202 -8.81 0.65 3.83
N ALA A 203 -10.00 0.56 4.45
CA ALA A 203 -10.88 1.70 4.61
C ALA A 203 -10.28 2.76 5.55
N PHE A 204 -9.68 2.35 6.66
CA PHE A 204 -9.02 3.24 7.60
C PHE A 204 -7.82 3.94 6.96
N ALA A 205 -6.98 3.21 6.23
CA ALA A 205 -5.85 3.78 5.50
C ALA A 205 -6.33 4.76 4.40
N LEU A 206 -7.42 4.43 3.70
CA LEU A 206 -8.04 5.30 2.70
C LEU A 206 -8.53 6.61 3.32
N VAL A 207 -9.23 6.55 4.46
CA VAL A 207 -9.70 7.75 5.16
C VAL A 207 -8.52 8.65 5.51
N ILE A 208 -7.43 8.09 6.03
CA ILE A 208 -6.23 8.88 6.33
C ILE A 208 -5.61 9.48 5.07
N TYR A 209 -5.56 8.73 3.97
CA TYR A 209 -5.11 9.23 2.67
C TYR A 209 -5.97 10.42 2.21
N LEU A 210 -7.29 10.28 2.22
CA LEU A 210 -8.24 11.33 1.80
C LEU A 210 -8.16 12.57 2.69
N VAL A 211 -8.12 12.40 4.00
CA VAL A 211 -7.94 13.51 4.96
C VAL A 211 -6.62 14.23 4.70
N SER A 212 -5.56 13.49 4.35
CA SER A 212 -4.26 14.08 4.03
C SER A 212 -4.29 14.99 2.80
N ILE A 213 -5.19 14.75 1.83
CA ILE A 213 -5.37 15.62 0.65
C ILE A 213 -5.73 17.04 1.09
N PHE A 214 -6.59 17.18 2.10
CA PHE A 214 -7.03 18.48 2.61
C PHE A 214 -6.03 19.13 3.56
N LEU A 215 -5.25 18.32 4.29
CA LEU A 215 -4.31 18.81 5.30
C LEU A 215 -2.93 19.17 4.74
N GLN A 216 -2.51 18.63 3.60
CA GLN A 216 -1.23 18.96 2.99
C GLN A 216 -1.38 20.11 1.98
N PRO A 217 -0.71 21.26 2.18
CA PRO A 217 -0.72 22.33 1.18
C PRO A 217 -0.05 21.83 -0.11
N SER A 218 -0.72 22.00 -1.25
CA SER A 218 -0.25 21.55 -2.55
C SER A 218 1.13 22.17 -2.87
N SER A 219 2.17 21.33 -2.82
CA SER A 219 3.56 21.77 -3.05
C SER A 219 3.84 22.17 -4.50
N LEU A 220 2.83 22.13 -5.38
CA LEU A 220 2.93 22.47 -6.80
C LEU A 220 3.08 23.98 -7.07
N LYS A 221 2.92 24.85 -6.06
CA LYS A 221 3.01 26.31 -6.25
C LYS A 221 4.43 26.93 -6.25
N LYS A 222 5.52 26.16 -6.16
CA LYS A 222 6.89 26.71 -6.02
C LYS A 222 7.80 26.64 -7.25
N VAL A 223 7.26 26.48 -8.47
CA VAL A 223 8.10 26.45 -9.70
C VAL A 223 8.05 27.75 -10.52
N SER A 224 7.16 28.72 -10.27
CA SER A 224 7.12 29.97 -11.06
C SER A 224 7.83 31.18 -10.41
N GLY A 225 9.03 30.97 -9.86
CA GLY A 225 9.76 32.02 -9.12
C GLY A 225 11.25 32.04 -9.38
N ARG A 226 11.66 32.06 -10.65
CA ARG A 226 12.94 32.63 -11.07
C ARG A 226 12.66 33.67 -12.15
N LYS A 227 12.64 34.93 -11.74
CA LYS A 227 13.08 36.06 -12.56
C LYS A 227 14.38 36.54 -11.93
#